data_AF-A0A6L5R487-F1
#
_entry.id   AF-A0A6L5R487-F1
#
_cell.length_a   1.000
_cell.length_b   1.000
_cell.length_c   1.000
_cell.angle_alpha   90.00
_cell.angle_beta   90.00
_cell.angle_gamma   90.00
#
_symmetry.space_group_name_H-M   'P 1'
#
loop_
_entity.id
_entity.type
_entity.pdbx_description
1 polymer ?
#
loop_
_entity_poly.entity_id
_entity_poly.type
_entity_poly.pdbx_seq_one_letter_code
_entity_poly.pdbx_strand_id
1 'polypeptide(L)'
;MAYRGAVHQTEPGLLDPRIAVRRSTLADGRELLYFDDADTTLPPERAVDARALDPRPAIAEMRQDPLTGEWVSIAAARQNRVFLPPADADPLAPQTQTNPSEIPSTYDVAVFENRSPSFGPDLPEWPADGTTDAAASALDDVRSVGIGRRLPSHGRCEVVCFSPEHEGSFGTQSVSRARTVIEAWAHRTAALSALPGVQQVFPFENRGREIGVTLPHPHGQIYAYPYVTPRTERLLAAIDAYGSTLQADVLERERSGERVLLAADHWTAYVPFAARWPVEIHLVPNRHVPDLAETTAEERDELSRVYLRLLRGVDRLYDTPTPYIAAWHQAPVHEHRDDVRLTMQLTSPRRAADRLKYLAGSEAAMGAWIGDVPPETQAAALRTAIEGVVL
;
A
#
# COMPACT_ATOMS: atom_id res chain seq x y z
N MET A 1 12.87 31.10 24.72
CA MET A 1 13.77 30.52 23.70
C MET A 1 14.40 29.30 24.34
N ALA A 2 13.77 28.12 24.19
CA ALA A 2 14.22 26.90 24.83
C ALA A 2 14.05 25.73 23.86
N TYR A 3 15.17 25.05 23.64
CA TYR A 3 15.37 23.83 22.87
C TYR A 3 14.24 22.82 23.11
N ARG A 4 13.48 22.48 22.06
CA ARG A 4 12.72 21.22 22.02
C ARG A 4 13.69 20.13 21.57
N GLY A 5 14.05 19.26 22.50
CA GLY A 5 14.86 18.08 22.22
C GLY A 5 14.13 17.20 21.21
N ALA A 6 14.74 17.02 20.04
CA ALA A 6 14.34 15.99 19.10
C ALA A 6 14.57 14.64 19.77
N VAL A 7 13.50 13.88 19.97
CA VAL A 7 13.59 12.45 20.25
C VAL A 7 14.25 11.84 19.02
N HIS A 8 15.53 11.47 19.13
CA HIS A 8 16.21 10.66 18.12
C HIS A 8 15.51 9.29 18.08
N GLN A 9 14.46 9.16 17.27
CA GLN A 9 14.04 7.86 16.78
C GLN A 9 15.17 7.38 15.86
N THR A 10 15.86 6.30 16.24
CA THR A 10 16.81 5.61 15.37
C THR A 10 16.10 5.22 14.08
N GLU A 11 16.62 5.68 12.94
CA GLU A 11 16.03 5.38 11.64
C GLU A 11 15.93 3.86 11.43
N PRO A 12 14.85 3.36 10.79
CA PRO A 12 14.78 1.97 10.41
C PRO A 12 15.94 1.67 9.46
N GLY A 13 16.84 0.75 9.84
CA GLY A 13 17.90 0.29 8.96
C GLY A 13 17.33 -0.44 7.74
N LEU A 14 18.01 -0.34 6.60
CA LEU A 14 17.74 -1.22 5.47
C LEU A 14 18.31 -2.62 5.75
N LEU A 15 17.63 -3.65 5.26
CA LEU A 15 18.12 -5.02 5.33
C LEU A 15 19.10 -5.35 4.21
N ASP A 16 18.97 -4.72 3.04
CA ASP A 16 19.95 -4.84 1.96
C ASP A 16 20.90 -3.63 1.98
N PRO A 17 22.16 -3.80 2.40
CA PRO A 17 23.12 -2.69 2.49
C PRO A 17 23.57 -2.16 1.11
N ARG A 18 23.20 -2.84 0.01
CA ARG A 18 23.51 -2.39 -1.35
C ARG A 18 22.51 -1.34 -1.84
N ILE A 19 21.30 -1.33 -1.29
CA ILE A 19 20.31 -0.29 -1.54
C ILE A 19 20.67 0.90 -0.66
N ALA A 20 20.68 2.11 -1.23
CA ALA A 20 20.96 3.33 -0.48
C ALA A 20 19.69 4.18 -0.35
N VAL A 21 19.41 4.70 0.86
CA VAL A 21 18.37 5.73 1.06
C VAL A 21 19.02 7.10 1.06
N ARG A 22 18.53 8.01 0.20
CA ARG A 22 18.93 9.41 0.20
C ARG A 22 17.75 10.29 0.55
N ARG A 23 18.00 11.26 1.43
CA ARG A 23 16.99 12.19 1.91
C ARG A 23 17.15 13.53 1.22
N SER A 24 16.03 14.12 0.85
CA SER A 24 15.90 15.46 0.31
C SER A 24 14.61 16.10 0.82
N THR A 25 14.38 17.34 0.44
CA THR A 25 13.18 18.09 0.84
C THR A 25 12.58 18.74 -0.41
N LEU A 26 11.28 18.58 -0.57
CA LEU A 26 10.50 19.25 -1.62
C LEU A 26 10.34 20.74 -1.30
N ALA A 27 10.00 21.54 -2.31
CA ALA A 27 9.91 22.99 -2.18
C ALA A 27 8.88 23.46 -1.12
N ASP A 28 7.90 22.62 -0.79
CA ASP A 28 6.89 22.88 0.24
C ASP A 28 7.23 22.25 1.61
N GLY A 29 8.47 21.80 1.80
CA GLY A 29 8.98 21.25 3.06
C GLY A 29 8.70 19.76 3.28
N ARG A 30 7.99 19.09 2.37
CA ARG A 30 7.77 17.63 2.45
C ARG A 30 9.08 16.85 2.30
N GLU A 31 9.18 15.74 3.02
CA GLU A 31 10.27 14.79 2.86
C GLU A 31 10.20 14.10 1.50
N LEU A 32 11.35 13.99 0.84
CA LEU A 32 11.55 13.17 -0.35
C LEU A 32 12.66 12.16 -0.07
N LEU A 33 12.36 10.88 -0.26
CA LEU A 33 13.28 9.77 -0.11
C LEU A 33 13.56 9.17 -1.48
N TYR A 34 14.83 9.00 -1.81
CA TYR A 34 15.27 8.19 -2.94
C TYR A 34 15.78 6.86 -2.41
N PHE A 35 15.33 5.76 -2.98
CA PHE A 35 15.91 4.43 -2.77
C PHE A 35 16.61 4.06 -4.06
N ASP A 36 17.94 4.05 -4.00
CA ASP A 36 18.78 3.70 -5.14
C ASP A 36 18.91 2.18 -5.24
N ASP A 37 18.79 1.64 -6.45
CA ASP A 37 18.94 0.20 -6.69
C ASP A 37 20.34 -0.29 -6.29
N ALA A 38 20.44 -1.58 -5.96
CA ALA A 38 21.74 -2.22 -5.67
C ALA A 38 22.72 -2.13 -6.85
N ASP A 39 22.21 -2.04 -8.08
CA ASP A 39 22.94 -1.89 -9.33
C ASP A 39 22.77 -0.48 -9.94
N THR A 40 22.42 0.52 -9.12
CA THR A 40 22.26 1.90 -9.60
C THR A 40 23.52 2.42 -10.28
N THR A 41 23.32 3.25 -11.30
CA THR A 41 24.38 4.03 -11.94
C THR A 41 24.19 5.53 -11.72
N LEU A 42 23.16 5.91 -10.95
CA LEU A 42 22.87 7.31 -10.66
C LEU A 42 23.94 7.89 -9.71
N PRO A 43 24.35 9.15 -9.91
CA PRO A 43 25.25 9.82 -8.97
C PRO A 43 24.56 9.95 -7.60
N PRO A 44 25.28 10.18 -6.49
CA PRO A 44 24.66 10.37 -5.18
C PRO A 44 24.00 11.74 -4.99
N GLU A 45 24.42 12.75 -5.75
CA GLU A 45 23.89 14.11 -5.66
C GLU A 45 22.45 14.19 -6.20
N ARG A 46 21.59 14.96 -5.51
CA ARG A 46 20.21 15.22 -5.93
C ARG A 46 20.00 16.73 -6.07
N ALA A 47 19.33 17.14 -7.13
CA ALA A 47 18.96 18.53 -7.34
C ALA A 47 17.95 18.98 -6.26
N VAL A 48 17.92 20.28 -6.02
CA VAL A 48 16.97 20.91 -5.09
C VAL A 48 15.67 21.18 -5.83
N ASP A 49 14.54 20.90 -5.19
CA ASP A 49 13.23 21.33 -5.71
C ASP A 49 13.09 22.85 -5.56
N ALA A 50 13.20 23.57 -6.68
CA ALA A 50 13.18 25.04 -6.71
C ALA A 50 11.81 25.63 -7.09
N ARG A 51 10.74 24.82 -7.12
CA ARG A 51 9.40 25.27 -7.51
C ARG A 51 8.82 26.26 -6.51
N ALA A 52 8.08 27.25 -7.00
CA ALA A 52 7.25 28.11 -6.15
C ALA A 52 5.86 27.49 -6.03
N LEU A 53 5.46 27.09 -4.82
CA LEU A 53 4.23 26.35 -4.56
C LEU A 53 3.32 27.10 -3.60
N ASP A 54 2.01 27.04 -3.84
CA ASP A 54 1.01 27.46 -2.85
C ASP A 54 1.10 26.59 -1.59
N PRO A 55 0.70 27.14 -0.42
CA PRO A 55 0.63 26.39 0.82
C PRO A 55 -0.19 25.10 0.69
N ARG A 56 0.21 24.09 1.45
CA ARG A 56 -0.54 22.83 1.54
C ARG A 56 -1.94 23.09 2.12
N PRO A 57 -2.96 22.32 1.71
CA PRO A 57 -4.27 22.39 2.35
C PRO A 57 -4.16 22.00 3.82
N ALA A 58 -5.05 22.55 4.66
CA ALA A 58 -5.21 22.11 6.04
C ALA A 58 -5.58 20.62 6.10
N ILE A 59 -5.32 20.00 7.26
CA ILE A 59 -5.74 18.62 7.54
C ILE A 59 -7.24 18.44 7.27
N ALA A 60 -7.58 17.29 6.68
CA ALA A 60 -8.98 16.91 6.45
C ALA A 60 -9.69 16.59 7.78
N GLU A 61 -11.01 16.44 7.71
CA GLU A 61 -11.83 16.03 8.85
C GLU A 61 -12.41 14.64 8.62
N MET A 62 -12.37 13.78 9.64
CA MET A 62 -13.11 12.52 9.68
C MET A 62 -14.46 12.72 10.35
N ARG A 63 -15.47 12.02 9.83
CA ARG A 63 -16.80 11.93 10.42
C ARG A 63 -17.14 10.47 10.67
N GLN A 64 -17.74 10.19 11.82
CA GLN A 64 -18.18 8.83 12.13
C GLN A 64 -19.60 8.60 11.62
N ASP A 65 -19.83 7.48 10.95
CA ASP A 65 -21.18 6.95 10.75
C ASP A 65 -21.61 6.20 12.02
N PRO A 66 -22.60 6.69 12.77
CA PRO A 66 -23.02 6.04 14.01
C PRO A 66 -23.73 4.69 13.80
N LEU A 67 -24.14 4.34 12.58
CA LEU A 67 -24.82 3.07 12.28
C LEU A 67 -23.85 1.91 12.05
N THR A 68 -22.65 2.21 11.55
CA THR A 68 -21.62 1.21 11.26
C THR A 68 -20.40 1.34 12.18
N GLY A 69 -20.23 2.49 12.85
CA GLY A 69 -19.04 2.85 13.61
C GLY A 69 -17.88 3.34 12.74
N GLU A 70 -18.01 3.30 11.42
CA GLU A 70 -16.92 3.58 10.48
C GLU A 70 -16.57 5.07 10.42
N TRP A 71 -15.27 5.35 10.28
CA TRP A 71 -14.75 6.69 10.05
C TRP A 71 -14.57 6.98 8.56
N VAL A 72 -15.09 8.14 8.12
CA VAL A 72 -14.99 8.62 6.75
C VAL A 72 -14.22 9.94 6.72
N SER A 73 -13.05 9.96 6.07
CA SER A 73 -12.28 11.18 5.84
C SER A 73 -12.89 12.04 4.72
N ILE A 74 -13.25 13.27 5.04
CA ILE A 74 -13.83 14.27 4.15
C ILE A 74 -12.73 15.25 3.70
N ALA A 75 -11.96 14.84 2.69
CA ALA A 75 -10.84 15.63 2.15
C ALA A 75 -11.28 16.52 0.96
N ALA A 76 -12.03 17.59 1.24
CA ALA A 76 -12.63 18.46 0.21
C ALA A 76 -11.62 19.08 -0.76
N ALA A 77 -10.40 19.40 -0.30
CA ALA A 77 -9.33 19.96 -1.13
C ALA A 77 -8.94 19.05 -2.31
N ARG A 78 -9.28 17.76 -2.27
CA ARG A 78 -9.03 16.82 -3.38
C ARG A 78 -9.83 17.13 -4.65
N GLN A 79 -10.95 17.86 -4.55
CA GLN A 79 -11.74 18.26 -5.72
C GLN A 79 -10.99 19.22 -6.65
N ASN A 80 -10.00 19.94 -6.13
CA ASN A 80 -9.19 20.89 -6.89
C ASN A 80 -7.99 20.23 -7.60
N ARG A 81 -7.84 18.90 -7.51
CA ARG A 81 -6.78 18.20 -8.25
C ARG A 81 -7.07 18.31 -9.74
N VAL A 82 -6.03 18.63 -10.53
CA VAL A 82 -6.09 18.53 -11.98
C VAL A 82 -6.46 17.09 -12.35
N PHE A 83 -7.68 16.92 -12.86
CA PHE A 83 -8.17 15.64 -13.32
C PHE A 83 -7.53 15.36 -14.69
N LEU A 84 -6.64 14.36 -14.76
CA LEU A 84 -5.82 14.03 -15.93
C LEU A 84 -4.87 15.17 -16.34
N PRO A 85 -3.69 15.30 -15.69
CA PRO A 85 -2.64 16.13 -16.28
C PRO A 85 -2.34 15.61 -17.69
N PRO A 86 -2.12 16.50 -18.68
CA PRO A 86 -1.65 16.05 -19.98
C PRO A 86 -0.31 15.31 -19.83
N ALA A 87 0.00 14.40 -20.77
CA ALA A 87 1.12 13.47 -20.62
C ALA A 87 2.49 14.18 -20.45
N ASP A 88 2.61 15.41 -20.94
CA ASP A 88 3.77 16.30 -20.78
C ASP A 88 3.88 16.97 -19.41
N ALA A 89 2.87 16.81 -18.54
CA ALA A 89 2.80 17.37 -17.19
C ALA A 89 2.69 16.27 -16.11
N ASP A 90 3.36 15.14 -16.32
CA ASP A 90 3.45 14.04 -15.35
C ASP A 90 4.14 14.52 -14.05
N PRO A 91 3.42 14.59 -12.91
CA PRO A 91 3.98 15.09 -11.66
C PRO A 91 4.99 14.14 -11.01
N LEU A 92 5.05 12.88 -11.46
CA LEU A 92 5.94 11.85 -10.91
C LEU A 92 7.19 11.63 -11.78
N ALA A 93 7.23 12.17 -12.99
CA ALA A 93 8.43 12.14 -13.81
C ALA A 93 9.57 12.95 -13.18
N PRO A 94 10.85 12.68 -13.50
CA PRO A 94 11.94 13.59 -13.19
C PRO A 94 11.71 15.00 -13.77
N GLN A 95 12.06 16.04 -13.03
CA GLN A 95 11.89 17.43 -13.47
C GLN A 95 12.64 17.70 -14.77
N THR A 96 11.99 18.43 -15.67
CA THR A 96 12.61 19.02 -16.86
C THR A 96 12.24 20.50 -16.96
N GLN A 97 12.90 21.24 -17.86
CA GLN A 97 12.56 22.66 -18.07
C GLN A 97 11.10 22.85 -18.51
N THR A 98 10.52 21.88 -19.21
CA THR A 98 9.13 21.91 -19.69
C THR A 98 8.14 21.25 -18.75
N ASN A 99 8.61 20.44 -17.78
CA ASN A 99 7.79 19.79 -16.77
C ASN A 99 8.41 19.95 -15.37
N PRO A 100 8.07 21.02 -14.61
CA PRO A 100 8.49 21.19 -13.23
C PRO A 100 7.66 20.29 -12.28
N SER A 101 7.85 18.98 -12.41
CA SER A 101 7.22 17.90 -11.65
C SER A 101 7.64 17.87 -10.16
N GLU A 102 7.17 16.89 -9.38
CA GLU A 102 7.52 16.77 -7.96
C GLU A 102 8.95 16.32 -7.67
N ILE A 103 9.64 15.68 -8.62
CA ILE A 103 10.88 14.97 -8.33
C ILE A 103 12.05 15.64 -9.06
N PRO A 104 12.94 16.38 -8.37
CA PRO A 104 13.96 17.22 -9.01
C PRO A 104 15.03 16.50 -9.82
N SER A 105 15.15 15.18 -9.69
CA SER A 105 16.24 14.40 -10.28
C SER A 105 15.73 13.08 -10.79
N THR A 106 16.44 12.50 -11.75
CA THR A 106 16.28 11.09 -12.10
C THR A 106 16.48 10.22 -10.86
N TYR A 107 15.73 9.13 -10.78
CA TYR A 107 15.66 8.29 -9.61
C TYR A 107 15.43 6.83 -9.98
N ASP A 108 15.72 5.95 -9.03
CA ASP A 108 15.32 4.55 -9.11
C ASP A 108 13.92 4.38 -8.48
N VAL A 109 13.82 4.54 -7.17
CA VAL A 109 12.52 4.62 -6.47
C VAL A 109 12.48 5.93 -5.70
N ALA A 110 11.33 6.61 -5.73
CA ALA A 110 11.13 7.85 -4.97
C ALA A 110 9.88 7.75 -4.10
N VAL A 111 9.98 8.19 -2.85
CA VAL A 111 8.86 8.21 -1.90
C VAL A 111 8.73 9.59 -1.29
N PHE A 112 7.52 10.13 -1.29
CA PHE A 112 7.22 11.40 -0.65
C PHE A 112 5.78 11.47 -0.20
N GLU A 113 5.50 12.35 0.76
CA GLU A 113 4.13 12.59 1.22
C GLU A 113 3.28 13.20 0.10
N ASN A 114 2.04 12.75 -0.07
CA ASN A 114 1.13 13.28 -1.07
C ASN A 114 0.77 14.75 -0.78
N ARG A 115 0.80 15.61 -1.82
CA ARG A 115 0.54 17.04 -1.67
C ARG A 115 -0.85 17.39 -1.15
N SER A 116 -1.87 16.60 -1.52
CA SER A 116 -3.27 16.80 -1.09
C SER A 116 -3.79 15.55 -0.38
N PRO A 117 -3.25 15.22 0.79
CA PRO A 117 -3.46 13.92 1.40
C PRO A 117 -4.88 13.78 1.94
N SER A 118 -5.36 12.53 2.07
CA SER A 118 -6.62 12.24 2.77
C SER A 118 -6.42 12.14 4.29
N PHE A 119 -5.18 11.94 4.73
CA PHE A 119 -4.75 11.85 6.13
C PHE A 119 -3.40 12.56 6.30
N GLY A 120 -3.26 13.36 7.35
CA GLY A 120 -2.13 14.29 7.53
C GLY A 120 -2.37 15.65 6.84
N PRO A 121 -1.36 16.54 6.81
CA PRO A 121 0.01 16.33 7.28
C PRO A 121 0.18 16.25 8.80
N ASP A 122 -0.79 16.76 9.55
CA ASP A 122 -0.66 16.90 10.99
C ASP A 122 -0.78 15.53 11.68
N LEU A 123 0.07 15.33 12.68
CA LEU A 123 -0.02 14.22 13.63
C LEU A 123 -0.68 14.74 14.92
N PRO A 124 -1.33 13.87 15.71
CA PRO A 124 -1.90 14.31 16.98
C PRO A 124 -0.82 14.85 17.90
N GLU A 125 -1.12 15.94 18.60
CA GLU A 125 -0.26 16.45 19.68
C GLU A 125 -0.35 15.48 20.86
N TRP A 126 0.65 14.62 21.02
CA TRP A 126 0.76 13.77 22.21
C TRP A 126 1.44 14.53 23.33
N PRO A 127 0.95 14.47 24.58
CA PRO A 127 1.65 15.05 25.70
C PRO A 127 3.04 14.41 25.82
N ALA A 128 4.05 15.25 26.04
CA ALA A 128 5.47 14.87 26.00
C ALA A 128 5.88 13.83 27.07
N ASP A 129 4.98 13.49 27.99
CA ASP A 129 5.18 12.49 29.05
C ASP A 129 4.82 11.05 28.60
N GLY A 130 4.23 10.87 27.42
CA GLY A 130 4.21 9.58 26.70
C GLY A 130 3.65 8.40 27.49
N THR A 131 2.74 8.64 28.44
CA THR A 131 2.14 7.55 29.20
C THR A 131 1.27 6.68 28.28
N THR A 132 1.47 5.37 28.35
CA THR A 132 0.73 4.35 27.58
C THR A 132 -0.78 4.50 27.70
N ASP A 133 -1.24 5.01 28.85
CA ASP A 133 -2.65 5.14 29.19
C ASP A 133 -3.36 6.23 28.37
N ALA A 134 -2.67 7.31 28.01
CA ALA A 134 -3.24 8.38 27.18
C ALA A 134 -3.40 7.96 25.71
N ALA A 135 -2.44 7.19 25.17
CA ALA A 135 -2.52 6.64 23.81
C ALA A 135 -3.61 5.55 23.71
N ALA A 136 -3.70 4.67 24.70
CA ALA A 136 -4.77 3.69 24.80
C ALA A 136 -6.15 4.37 24.90
N SER A 137 -6.28 5.38 25.76
CA SER A 137 -7.52 6.15 25.90
C SER A 137 -7.92 6.90 24.62
N ALA A 138 -6.96 7.38 23.82
CA ALA A 138 -7.26 8.02 22.53
C ALA A 138 -7.75 7.00 21.50
N LEU A 139 -7.18 5.79 21.48
CA LEU A 139 -7.65 4.71 20.62
C LEU A 139 -9.06 4.23 21.01
N ASP A 140 -9.33 4.11 22.30
CA ASP A 140 -10.66 3.78 22.82
C ASP A 140 -11.68 4.85 22.43
N ASP A 141 -11.32 6.14 22.50
CA ASP A 141 -12.19 7.22 22.03
C ASP A 141 -12.46 7.10 20.52
N VAL A 142 -11.44 6.84 19.70
CA VAL A 142 -11.61 6.63 18.25
C VAL A 142 -12.53 5.44 17.95
N ARG A 143 -12.49 4.37 18.76
CA ARG A 143 -13.37 3.19 18.62
C ARG A 143 -14.80 3.40 19.11
N SER A 144 -15.01 4.33 20.04
CA SER A 144 -16.35 4.58 20.58
C SER A 144 -17.32 5.08 19.51
N VAL A 145 -18.56 4.62 19.53
CA VAL A 145 -19.59 5.08 18.58
C VAL A 145 -20.36 6.25 19.17
N GLY A 146 -20.50 7.34 18.42
CA GLY A 146 -21.29 8.49 18.83
C GLY A 146 -21.91 9.28 17.68
N ILE A 147 -23.04 9.94 17.96
CA ILE A 147 -23.79 10.73 16.97
C ILE A 147 -23.08 12.06 16.71
N GLY A 148 -22.79 12.36 15.44
CA GLY A 148 -22.24 13.65 15.02
C GLY A 148 -20.77 13.85 15.38
N ARG A 149 -20.02 12.78 15.68
CA ARG A 149 -18.60 12.85 16.01
C ARG A 149 -17.76 13.28 14.81
N ARG A 150 -16.76 14.13 15.09
CA ARG A 150 -15.83 14.71 14.13
C ARG A 150 -14.44 14.71 14.75
N LEU A 151 -13.44 14.27 14.00
CA LEU A 151 -12.03 14.26 14.42
C LEU A 151 -11.14 14.74 13.26
N PRO A 152 -9.96 15.31 13.51
CA PRO A 152 -9.00 15.57 12.43
C PRO A 152 -8.54 14.27 11.78
N SER A 153 -8.40 14.25 10.45
CA SER A 153 -7.86 13.12 9.68
C SER A 153 -6.35 13.00 9.85
N HIS A 154 -5.88 12.72 11.06
CA HIS A 154 -4.46 12.50 11.33
C HIS A 154 -3.91 11.29 10.58
N GLY A 155 -2.60 11.23 10.40
CA GLY A 155 -1.92 10.11 9.74
C GLY A 155 -1.02 10.60 8.61
N ARG A 156 -0.84 9.77 7.59
CA ARG A 156 -0.01 10.13 6.43
C ARG A 156 -0.45 9.40 5.17
N CYS A 157 -0.39 10.09 4.03
CA CYS A 157 -0.52 9.48 2.71
C CYS A 157 0.78 9.69 1.95
N GLU A 158 1.45 8.62 1.52
CA GLU A 158 2.67 8.70 0.70
C GLU A 158 2.42 8.17 -0.71
N VAL A 159 3.17 8.69 -1.67
CA VAL A 159 3.29 8.17 -3.03
C VAL A 159 4.63 7.45 -3.14
N VAL A 160 4.64 6.27 -3.76
CA VAL A 160 5.83 5.46 -4.02
C VAL A 160 5.98 5.32 -5.53
N CYS A 161 6.86 6.11 -6.14
CA CYS A 161 7.17 6.03 -7.57
C CYS A 161 8.14 4.87 -7.80
N PHE A 162 7.74 3.89 -8.62
CA PHE A 162 8.53 2.68 -8.82
C PHE A 162 9.67 2.89 -9.80
N SER A 163 9.57 3.85 -10.72
CA SER A 163 10.59 4.08 -11.73
C SER A 163 10.39 5.42 -12.44
N PRO A 164 11.40 5.97 -13.15
CA PRO A 164 11.29 7.31 -13.76
C PRO A 164 10.52 7.32 -15.09
N GLU A 165 10.15 6.15 -15.64
CA GLU A 165 9.37 6.03 -16.87
C GLU A 165 7.95 6.59 -16.71
N HIS A 166 7.38 7.10 -17.79
CA HIS A 166 6.05 7.73 -17.79
C HIS A 166 4.87 6.76 -17.80
N GLU A 167 5.11 5.48 -18.08
CA GLU A 167 4.08 4.44 -18.13
C GLU A 167 4.64 3.12 -17.63
N GLY A 168 3.85 2.43 -16.79
CA GLY A 168 4.20 1.11 -16.30
C GLY A 168 3.38 0.67 -15.10
N SER A 169 3.87 -0.34 -14.40
CA SER A 169 3.34 -0.80 -13.12
C SER A 169 4.44 -1.48 -12.31
N PHE A 170 4.14 -2.03 -11.13
CA PHE A 170 5.11 -2.91 -10.46
C PHE A 170 5.51 -4.10 -11.37
N GLY A 171 4.55 -4.68 -12.10
CA GLY A 171 4.78 -5.86 -12.94
C GLY A 171 5.77 -5.66 -14.11
N THR A 172 5.99 -4.40 -14.52
CA THR A 172 6.91 -4.05 -15.62
C THR A 172 8.35 -3.82 -15.16
N GLN A 173 8.58 -3.79 -13.84
CA GLN A 173 9.90 -3.51 -13.28
C GLN A 173 10.88 -4.68 -13.46
N SER A 174 12.18 -4.37 -13.41
CA SER A 174 13.23 -5.39 -13.31
C SER A 174 13.20 -6.05 -11.92
N VAL A 175 13.85 -7.22 -11.77
CA VAL A 175 13.94 -7.89 -10.46
C VAL A 175 14.68 -7.01 -9.44
N SER A 176 15.76 -6.34 -9.86
CA SER A 176 16.50 -5.41 -9.00
C SER A 176 15.61 -4.27 -8.53
N ARG A 177 14.89 -3.62 -9.45
CA ARG A 177 13.97 -2.52 -9.12
C ARG A 177 12.82 -2.97 -8.22
N ALA A 178 12.22 -4.12 -8.51
CA ALA A 178 11.16 -4.69 -7.67
C ALA A 178 11.65 -4.96 -6.25
N ARG A 179 12.89 -5.43 -6.09
CA ARG A 179 13.51 -5.62 -4.77
C ARG A 179 13.67 -4.29 -4.03
N THR A 180 14.06 -3.22 -4.72
CA THR A 180 14.15 -1.86 -4.16
C THR A 180 12.80 -1.31 -3.73
N VAL A 181 11.75 -1.49 -4.54
CA VAL A 181 10.39 -1.06 -4.17
C VAL A 181 9.89 -1.81 -2.92
N ILE A 182 10.14 -3.11 -2.82
CA ILE A 182 9.81 -3.91 -1.62
C ILE A 182 10.58 -3.39 -0.41
N GLU A 183 11.85 -3.04 -0.56
CA GLU A 183 12.65 -2.45 0.51
C GLU A 183 12.09 -1.10 0.95
N ALA A 184 11.68 -0.26 0.00
CA ALA A 184 11.02 1.02 0.28
C ALA A 184 9.72 0.80 1.08
N TRP A 185 8.87 -0.15 0.69
CA TRP A 185 7.65 -0.46 1.46
C TRP A 185 7.94 -0.95 2.88
N ALA A 186 8.95 -1.80 3.08
CA ALA A 186 9.35 -2.26 4.41
C ALA A 186 9.87 -1.11 5.27
N HIS A 187 10.79 -0.30 4.73
CA HIS A 187 11.34 0.88 5.41
C HIS A 187 10.24 1.88 5.77
N ARG A 188 9.33 2.18 4.84
CA ARG A 188 8.21 3.08 5.10
C ARG A 188 7.22 2.50 6.09
N THR A 189 6.95 1.21 6.05
CA THR A 189 6.08 0.55 7.04
C THR A 189 6.65 0.74 8.44
N ALA A 190 7.94 0.51 8.66
CA ALA A 190 8.58 0.76 9.95
C ALA A 190 8.49 2.24 10.39
N ALA A 191 8.82 3.16 9.50
CA ALA A 191 8.83 4.60 9.80
C ALA A 191 7.42 5.15 10.09
N LEU A 192 6.41 4.73 9.32
CA LEU A 192 5.03 5.16 9.47
C LEU A 192 4.37 4.57 10.72
N SER A 193 4.67 3.31 11.05
CA SER A 193 4.21 2.66 12.29
C SER A 193 4.78 3.33 13.55
N ALA A 194 5.90 4.04 13.45
CA ALA A 194 6.48 4.78 14.57
C ALA A 194 5.88 6.19 14.77
N LEU A 195 4.99 6.63 13.87
CA LEU A 195 4.35 7.94 13.99
C LEU A 195 3.25 7.92 15.06
N PRO A 196 3.20 8.95 15.94
CA PRO A 196 2.13 9.09 16.92
C PRO A 196 0.74 8.99 16.31
N GLY A 197 -0.11 8.18 16.92
CA GLY A 197 -1.51 8.00 16.53
C GLY A 197 -1.75 7.04 15.37
N VAL A 198 -0.74 6.59 14.62
CA VAL A 198 -0.93 5.64 13.52
C VAL A 198 -1.28 4.25 14.07
N GLN A 199 -2.40 3.68 13.60
CA GLN A 199 -2.92 2.38 14.03
C GLN A 199 -2.80 1.32 12.94
N GLN A 200 -2.73 1.72 11.67
CA GLN A 200 -2.64 0.78 10.56
C GLN A 200 -1.90 1.39 9.37
N VAL A 201 -0.98 0.65 8.77
CA VAL A 201 -0.23 1.03 7.56
C VAL A 201 -0.62 0.12 6.40
N PHE A 202 -0.98 0.71 5.27
CA PHE A 202 -1.53 0.01 4.11
C PHE A 202 -0.84 0.45 2.80
N PRO A 203 0.19 -0.28 2.36
CA PRO A 203 0.79 -0.14 1.04
C PRO A 203 -0.10 -0.75 -0.05
N PHE A 204 -0.31 -0.05 -1.16
CA PHE A 204 -1.09 -0.56 -2.29
C PHE A 204 -0.71 0.08 -3.62
N GLU A 205 -1.05 -0.61 -4.71
CA GLU A 205 -1.02 -0.12 -6.08
C GLU A 205 -2.43 -0.25 -6.68
N ASN A 206 -2.87 0.80 -7.36
CA ASN A 206 -4.02 0.75 -8.26
C ASN A 206 -3.47 0.84 -9.68
N ARG A 207 -3.88 -0.07 -10.56
CA ARG A 207 -3.48 -0.08 -11.97
C ARG A 207 -4.68 -0.18 -12.90
N GLY A 208 -4.69 0.66 -13.93
CA GLY A 208 -5.65 0.61 -15.04
C GLY A 208 -6.75 1.67 -14.96
N ARG A 209 -7.08 2.26 -16.12
CA ARG A 209 -8.04 3.37 -16.23
C ARG A 209 -9.46 2.95 -15.86
N GLU A 210 -9.76 1.69 -16.10
CA GLU A 210 -11.02 1.00 -15.82
C GLU A 210 -11.41 1.02 -14.34
N ILE A 211 -10.43 1.16 -13.44
CA ILE A 211 -10.65 1.25 -11.99
C ILE A 211 -10.31 2.63 -11.42
N GLY A 212 -10.30 3.66 -12.27
CA GLY A 212 -10.16 5.06 -11.85
C GLY A 212 -8.72 5.56 -11.76
N VAL A 213 -7.73 4.81 -12.25
CA VAL A 213 -6.34 5.30 -12.33
C VAL A 213 -6.19 6.23 -13.52
N THR A 214 -5.86 7.49 -13.25
CA THR A 214 -5.74 8.54 -14.27
C THR A 214 -4.30 8.86 -14.66
N LEU A 215 -3.32 8.42 -13.87
CA LEU A 215 -1.90 8.63 -14.13
C LEU A 215 -1.21 7.29 -14.48
N PRO A 216 -0.68 7.12 -15.70
CA PRO A 216 -0.07 5.86 -16.16
C PRO A 216 1.31 5.59 -15.56
N HIS A 217 1.95 6.60 -14.98
CA HIS A 217 3.25 6.50 -14.32
C HIS A 217 3.25 5.35 -13.29
N PRO A 218 4.27 4.49 -13.25
CA PRO A 218 4.32 3.34 -12.35
C PRO A 218 4.48 3.80 -10.90
N HIS A 219 3.40 3.73 -10.11
CA HIS A 219 3.42 4.15 -8.72
C HIS A 219 2.44 3.36 -7.85
N GLY A 220 2.79 3.29 -6.57
CA GLY A 220 1.90 2.88 -5.49
C GLY A 220 1.68 4.02 -4.50
N GLN A 221 0.96 3.70 -3.44
CA GLN A 221 0.70 4.60 -2.33
C GLN A 221 0.81 3.86 -1.00
N ILE A 222 1.04 4.60 0.07
CA ILE A 222 0.97 4.06 1.43
C ILE A 222 0.07 4.96 2.26
N TYR A 223 -0.97 4.40 2.85
CA TYR A 223 -1.83 5.13 3.78
C TYR A 223 -1.55 4.66 5.20
N ALA A 224 -1.27 5.60 6.10
CA ALA A 224 -1.14 5.41 7.53
C ALA A 224 -2.37 6.00 8.22
N TYR A 225 -3.23 5.14 8.74
CA TYR A 225 -4.53 5.49 9.32
C TYR A 225 -4.42 5.71 10.83
N PRO A 226 -5.21 6.63 11.42
CA PRO A 226 -5.25 6.84 12.86
C PRO A 226 -6.24 5.90 13.58
N TYR A 227 -6.78 4.91 12.87
CA TYR A 227 -7.73 3.91 13.37
C TYR A 227 -7.48 2.57 12.68
N VAL A 228 -7.96 1.49 13.28
CA VAL A 228 -7.99 0.16 12.65
C VAL A 228 -9.14 0.15 11.64
N THR A 229 -8.83 -0.15 10.39
CA THR A 229 -9.79 0.00 9.29
C THR A 229 -10.94 -1.02 9.40
N PRO A 230 -12.15 -0.71 8.87
CA PRO A 230 -13.32 -1.56 9.04
C PRO A 230 -13.12 -3.00 8.54
N ARG A 231 -12.33 -3.17 7.47
CA ARG A 231 -11.97 -4.50 6.96
C ARG A 231 -11.13 -5.30 7.96
N THR A 232 -10.20 -4.63 8.64
CA THR A 232 -9.34 -5.26 9.63
C THR A 232 -10.10 -5.54 10.92
N GLU A 233 -10.96 -4.64 11.40
CA GLU A 233 -11.82 -4.92 12.56
C GLU A 233 -12.66 -6.20 12.37
N ARG A 234 -13.20 -6.41 11.16
CA ARG A 234 -13.91 -7.66 10.82
C ARG A 234 -13.00 -8.90 10.81
N LEU A 235 -11.73 -8.76 10.43
CA LEU A 235 -10.76 -9.85 10.52
C LEU A 235 -10.45 -10.16 11.99
N LEU A 236 -10.20 -9.14 12.81
CA LEU A 236 -9.93 -9.31 14.24
C LEU A 236 -11.10 -10.01 14.94
N ALA A 237 -12.34 -9.59 14.66
CA ALA A 237 -13.52 -10.27 15.20
C ALA A 237 -13.62 -11.75 14.76
N ALA A 238 -13.20 -12.09 13.54
CA ALA A 238 -13.17 -13.47 13.08
C ALA A 238 -12.05 -14.28 13.77
N ILE A 239 -10.89 -13.66 14.00
CA ILE A 239 -9.79 -14.24 14.78
C ILE A 239 -10.23 -14.49 16.22
N ASP A 240 -10.86 -13.51 16.87
CA ASP A 240 -11.36 -13.65 18.26
C ASP A 240 -12.39 -14.77 18.39
N ALA A 241 -13.22 -14.97 17.36
CA ALA A 241 -14.24 -16.01 17.34
C ALA A 241 -13.67 -17.41 17.03
N TYR A 242 -12.62 -17.51 16.21
CA TYR A 242 -12.05 -18.79 15.78
C TYR A 242 -10.84 -19.23 16.62
N GLY A 243 -9.94 -18.30 16.90
CA GLY A 243 -8.63 -18.50 17.50
C GLY A 243 -7.51 -17.85 16.67
N SER A 244 -6.38 -17.58 17.32
CA SER A 244 -5.19 -16.94 16.72
C SER A 244 -4.57 -17.72 15.55
N THR A 245 -4.87 -19.02 15.41
CA THR A 245 -4.37 -19.86 14.31
C THR A 245 -5.14 -19.67 13.01
N LEU A 246 -6.25 -18.91 12.98
CA LEU A 246 -7.15 -18.81 11.82
C LEU A 246 -6.43 -18.63 10.48
N GLN A 247 -5.50 -17.67 10.38
CA GLN A 247 -4.80 -17.43 9.11
C GLN A 247 -3.74 -18.49 8.79
N ALA A 248 -3.14 -19.12 9.80
CA ALA A 248 -2.22 -20.23 9.59
C ALA A 248 -2.98 -21.47 9.07
N ASP A 249 -4.14 -21.78 9.66
CA ASP A 249 -4.98 -22.91 9.29
C ASP A 249 -5.55 -22.74 7.86
N VAL A 250 -5.92 -21.50 7.48
CA VAL A 250 -6.31 -21.16 6.10
C VAL A 250 -5.14 -21.43 5.14
N LEU A 251 -3.92 -20.98 5.46
CA LEU A 251 -2.76 -21.21 4.61
C LEU A 251 -2.44 -22.69 4.45
N GLU A 252 -2.43 -23.46 5.55
CA GLU A 252 -2.20 -24.91 5.52
C GLU A 252 -3.24 -25.60 4.62
N ARG A 253 -4.52 -25.23 4.79
CA ARG A 253 -5.61 -25.77 3.97
C ARG A 253 -5.40 -25.46 2.49
N GLU A 254 -5.10 -24.22 2.13
CA GLU A 254 -4.93 -23.82 0.73
C GLU A 254 -3.70 -24.47 0.09
N ARG A 255 -2.58 -24.61 0.81
CA ARG A 255 -1.37 -25.30 0.32
C ARG A 255 -1.60 -26.76 -0.02
N SER A 256 -2.58 -27.40 0.60
CA SER A 256 -2.97 -28.79 0.31
C SER A 256 -3.93 -28.94 -0.88
N GLY A 257 -4.43 -27.82 -1.42
CA GLY A 257 -5.53 -27.78 -2.38
C GLY A 257 -5.12 -27.44 -3.81
N GLU A 258 -6.08 -27.54 -4.72
CA GLU A 258 -5.87 -27.24 -6.14
C GLU A 258 -5.77 -25.74 -6.46
N ARG A 259 -6.03 -24.83 -5.51
CA ARG A 259 -6.05 -23.38 -5.78
C ARG A 259 -4.69 -22.68 -5.65
N VAL A 260 -3.62 -23.40 -5.29
CA VAL A 260 -2.26 -22.87 -5.26
C VAL A 260 -1.82 -22.45 -6.67
N LEU A 261 -1.25 -21.26 -6.80
CA LEU A 261 -0.68 -20.74 -8.04
C LEU A 261 0.84 -20.89 -8.06
N LEU A 262 1.49 -20.58 -6.94
CA LEU A 262 2.93 -20.71 -6.72
C LEU A 262 3.17 -21.14 -5.28
N ALA A 263 4.08 -22.08 -5.08
CA ALA A 263 4.59 -22.47 -3.77
C ALA A 263 6.12 -22.36 -3.81
N ALA A 264 6.63 -21.24 -3.30
CA ALA A 264 8.06 -20.96 -3.17
C ALA A 264 8.54 -21.26 -1.74
N ASP A 265 9.82 -21.06 -1.45
CA ASP A 265 10.42 -21.47 -0.17
C ASP A 265 9.86 -20.64 0.98
N HIS A 266 9.69 -19.34 0.77
CA HIS A 266 9.18 -18.39 1.75
C HIS A 266 7.78 -17.88 1.47
N TRP A 267 7.28 -17.98 0.23
CA TRP A 267 5.97 -17.43 -0.14
C TRP A 267 5.05 -18.43 -0.83
N THR A 268 3.75 -18.35 -0.53
CA THR A 268 2.71 -19.09 -1.25
C THR A 268 1.69 -18.12 -1.84
N ALA A 269 1.37 -18.30 -3.12
CA ALA A 269 0.28 -17.61 -3.80
C ALA A 269 -0.86 -18.59 -4.13
N TYR A 270 -2.10 -18.21 -3.87
CA TYR A 270 -3.28 -19.03 -4.17
C TYR A 270 -4.50 -18.16 -4.49
N VAL A 271 -5.49 -18.73 -5.14
CA VAL A 271 -6.84 -18.15 -5.21
C VAL A 271 -7.59 -18.56 -3.95
N PRO A 272 -8.13 -17.63 -3.13
CA PRO A 272 -8.82 -18.01 -1.90
C PRO A 272 -10.09 -18.83 -2.19
N PHE A 273 -10.40 -19.80 -1.32
CA PHE A 273 -11.64 -20.60 -1.41
C PHE A 273 -12.91 -19.77 -1.53
N ALA A 274 -12.94 -18.58 -0.91
CA ALA A 274 -14.05 -17.63 -0.99
C ALA A 274 -13.67 -16.37 -1.80
N ALA A 275 -13.09 -16.56 -3.00
CA ALA A 275 -12.80 -15.45 -3.91
C ALA A 275 -14.08 -14.69 -4.29
N ARG A 276 -13.99 -13.36 -4.20
CA ARG A 276 -15.09 -12.40 -4.42
C ARG A 276 -14.97 -11.72 -5.78
N TRP A 277 -13.74 -11.57 -6.26
CA TRP A 277 -13.43 -10.95 -7.54
C TRP A 277 -13.22 -11.99 -8.66
N PRO A 278 -13.48 -11.62 -9.93
CA PRO A 278 -13.20 -12.48 -11.08
C PRO A 278 -11.74 -12.91 -11.25
N VAL A 279 -10.82 -12.10 -10.73
CA VAL A 279 -9.42 -12.46 -10.49
C VAL A 279 -9.10 -12.02 -9.06
N GLU A 280 -8.88 -12.98 -8.17
CA GLU A 280 -8.42 -12.74 -6.79
C GLU A 280 -7.23 -13.64 -6.48
N ILE A 281 -6.15 -13.06 -5.97
CA ILE A 281 -4.95 -13.79 -5.54
C ILE A 281 -4.56 -13.32 -4.15
N HIS A 282 -4.31 -14.26 -3.25
CA HIS A 282 -3.65 -13.99 -1.98
C HIS A 282 -2.21 -14.52 -2.08
N LEU A 283 -1.23 -13.68 -1.73
CA LEU A 283 0.18 -14.03 -1.60
C LEU A 283 0.60 -13.78 -0.15
N VAL A 284 1.07 -14.82 0.51
CA VAL A 284 1.36 -14.81 1.96
C VAL A 284 2.74 -15.42 2.24
N PRO A 285 3.44 -14.94 3.28
CA PRO A 285 4.64 -15.60 3.76
C PRO A 285 4.28 -16.93 4.39
N ASN A 286 5.15 -17.92 4.23
CA ASN A 286 4.97 -19.28 4.74
C ASN A 286 5.07 -19.30 6.28
N ARG A 287 6.02 -18.55 6.86
CA ARG A 287 6.05 -18.28 8.30
C ARG A 287 5.14 -17.12 8.66
N HIS A 288 4.79 -17.01 9.94
CA HIS A 288 4.10 -15.83 10.45
C HIS A 288 5.01 -14.59 10.33
N VAL A 289 4.45 -13.54 9.74
CA VAL A 289 5.05 -12.19 9.65
C VAL A 289 3.90 -11.19 9.76
N PRO A 290 3.92 -10.22 10.69
CA PRO A 290 2.82 -9.26 10.84
C PRO A 290 2.77 -8.20 9.74
N ASP A 291 3.93 -7.76 9.25
CA ASP A 291 4.04 -6.67 8.27
C ASP A 291 5.31 -6.78 7.42
N LEU A 292 5.45 -5.90 6.43
CA LEU A 292 6.62 -5.89 5.54
C LEU A 292 7.93 -5.56 6.26
N ALA A 293 7.89 -4.78 7.35
CA ALA A 293 9.08 -4.40 8.09
C ALA A 293 9.73 -5.61 8.77
N GLU A 294 8.94 -6.61 9.17
CA GLU A 294 9.42 -7.85 9.82
C GLU A 294 9.79 -8.99 8.86
N THR A 295 9.74 -8.76 7.55
CA THR A 295 10.28 -9.71 6.57
C THR A 295 11.82 -9.68 6.57
N THR A 296 12.45 -10.84 6.35
CA THR A 296 13.90 -11.02 6.21
C THR A 296 14.40 -10.61 4.82
N ALA A 297 15.72 -10.51 4.64
CA ALA A 297 16.31 -10.17 3.34
C ALA A 297 16.01 -11.24 2.29
N GLU A 298 16.13 -12.51 2.65
CA GLU A 298 15.85 -13.67 1.78
C GLU A 298 14.38 -13.71 1.36
N GLU A 299 13.47 -13.41 2.29
CA GLU A 299 12.04 -13.30 1.99
C GLU A 299 11.74 -12.19 0.98
N ARG A 300 12.39 -11.02 1.11
CA ARG A 300 12.20 -9.90 0.17
C ARG A 300 12.84 -10.18 -1.19
N ASP A 301 13.98 -10.87 -1.22
CA ASP A 301 14.64 -11.33 -2.44
C ASP A 301 13.75 -12.31 -3.22
N GLU A 302 13.19 -13.32 -2.55
CA GLU A 302 12.25 -14.26 -3.19
C GLU A 302 10.95 -13.54 -3.62
N LEU A 303 10.43 -12.65 -2.77
CA LEU A 303 9.20 -11.89 -3.06
C LEU A 303 9.33 -11.08 -4.35
N SER A 304 10.48 -10.44 -4.60
CA SER A 304 10.71 -9.66 -5.82
C SER A 304 10.44 -10.47 -7.09
N ARG A 305 10.83 -11.74 -7.10
CA ARG A 305 10.64 -12.66 -8.23
C ARG A 305 9.24 -13.22 -8.27
N VAL A 306 8.75 -13.73 -7.13
CA VAL A 306 7.40 -14.34 -7.03
C VAL A 306 6.33 -13.33 -7.43
N TYR A 307 6.43 -12.09 -6.93
CA TYR A 307 5.41 -11.08 -7.19
C TYR A 307 5.43 -10.59 -8.64
N LEU A 308 6.61 -10.35 -9.23
CA LEU A 308 6.72 -10.06 -10.67
C LEU A 308 6.13 -11.20 -11.53
N ARG A 309 6.42 -12.45 -11.17
CA ARG A 309 5.91 -13.61 -11.89
C ARG A 309 4.38 -13.68 -11.85
N LEU A 310 3.78 -13.40 -10.68
CA LEU A 310 2.33 -13.33 -10.52
C LEU A 310 1.70 -12.24 -11.38
N LEU A 311 2.21 -11.00 -11.28
CA LEU A 311 1.63 -9.87 -12.01
C LEU A 311 1.75 -10.02 -13.53
N ARG A 312 2.91 -10.50 -14.00
CA ARG A 312 3.11 -10.82 -15.43
C ARG A 312 2.22 -11.98 -15.88
N GLY A 313 1.94 -12.95 -15.02
CA GLY A 313 0.97 -14.02 -15.29
C GLY A 313 -0.46 -13.49 -15.39
N VAL A 314 -0.86 -12.57 -14.50
CA VAL A 314 -2.16 -11.89 -14.53
C VAL A 314 -2.35 -11.10 -15.84
N ASP A 315 -1.29 -10.49 -16.36
CA ASP A 315 -1.32 -9.80 -17.66
C ASP A 315 -1.39 -10.73 -18.87
N ARG A 316 -1.07 -12.02 -18.69
CA ARG A 316 -1.17 -13.03 -19.75
C ARG A 316 -2.52 -13.73 -19.80
N LEU A 317 -3.44 -13.42 -18.88
CA LEU A 317 -4.79 -13.96 -18.92
C LEU A 317 -5.57 -13.49 -20.17
N TYR A 318 -5.26 -12.29 -20.67
CA TYR A 318 -5.94 -11.64 -21.78
C TYR A 318 -4.97 -10.83 -22.64
N ASP A 319 -5.40 -10.37 -23.82
CA ASP A 319 -4.54 -9.66 -24.77
C ASP A 319 -4.16 -8.22 -24.36
N THR A 320 -4.81 -7.68 -23.33
CA THR A 320 -4.50 -6.34 -22.80
C THR A 320 -4.21 -6.41 -21.31
N PRO A 321 -3.40 -5.49 -20.76
CA PRO A 321 -3.06 -5.48 -19.35
C PRO A 321 -4.31 -5.49 -18.46
N THR A 322 -4.27 -6.30 -17.38
CA THR A 322 -5.41 -6.48 -16.49
C THR A 322 -5.47 -5.35 -15.46
N PRO A 323 -6.54 -4.53 -15.37
CA PRO A 323 -6.64 -3.54 -14.30
C PRO A 323 -6.71 -4.25 -12.95
N TYR A 324 -6.03 -3.78 -11.91
CA TYR A 324 -6.09 -4.41 -10.59
C TYR A 324 -5.87 -3.41 -9.45
N ILE A 325 -6.33 -3.82 -8.28
CA ILE A 325 -5.84 -3.31 -7.00
C ILE A 325 -4.98 -4.41 -6.39
N ALA A 326 -3.74 -4.11 -6.06
CA ALA A 326 -2.85 -5.00 -5.32
C ALA A 326 -2.43 -4.30 -4.02
N ALA A 327 -2.71 -4.92 -2.88
CA ALA A 327 -2.54 -4.25 -1.60
C ALA A 327 -2.01 -5.19 -0.52
N TRP A 328 -1.15 -4.66 0.34
CA TRP A 328 -0.54 -5.35 1.45
C TRP A 328 -1.37 -5.13 2.72
N HIS A 329 -2.12 -6.16 3.11
CA HIS A 329 -2.83 -6.22 4.38
C HIS A 329 -1.85 -6.65 5.47
N GLN A 330 -1.66 -5.78 6.46
CA GLN A 330 -0.70 -5.96 7.55
C GLN A 330 -1.46 -5.97 8.89
N ALA A 331 -0.84 -6.52 9.92
CA ALA A 331 -1.34 -6.40 11.29
C ALA A 331 -1.51 -4.91 11.68
N PRO A 332 -2.50 -4.58 12.53
CA PRO A 332 -2.50 -3.31 13.23
C PRO A 332 -1.18 -3.04 13.94
N VAL A 333 -0.82 -1.77 14.09
CA VAL A 333 0.50 -1.38 14.64
C VAL A 333 0.64 -1.80 16.10
N HIS A 334 -0.43 -1.78 16.88
CA HIS A 334 -0.38 -1.92 18.34
C HIS A 334 -1.16 -3.11 18.92
N GLU A 335 -1.81 -3.92 18.08
CA GLU A 335 -2.62 -5.06 18.54
C GLU A 335 -2.62 -6.20 17.53
N HIS A 336 -2.88 -7.43 18.01
CA HIS A 336 -3.00 -8.64 17.20
C HIS A 336 -1.83 -8.91 16.22
N ARG A 337 -0.62 -8.41 16.52
CA ARG A 337 0.57 -8.64 15.68
C ARG A 337 0.99 -10.12 15.64
N ASP A 338 0.72 -10.87 16.70
CA ASP A 338 0.99 -12.32 16.73
C ASP A 338 -0.09 -13.14 16.00
N ASP A 339 -1.25 -12.54 15.70
CA ASP A 339 -2.40 -13.25 15.12
C ASP A 339 -2.61 -12.90 13.64
N VAL A 340 -2.36 -11.64 13.26
CA VAL A 340 -2.58 -11.15 11.91
C VAL A 340 -1.33 -11.32 11.05
N ARG A 341 -1.45 -12.12 9.99
CA ARG A 341 -0.40 -12.39 9.00
C ARG A 341 -0.48 -11.43 7.82
N LEU A 342 0.68 -10.87 7.46
CA LEU A 342 0.93 -10.14 6.22
C LEU A 342 0.37 -10.89 5.01
N THR A 343 -0.47 -10.23 4.24
CA THR A 343 -1.10 -10.80 3.04
C THR A 343 -1.17 -9.77 1.93
N MET A 344 -0.54 -10.02 0.78
CA MET A 344 -0.85 -9.28 -0.44
C MET A 344 -2.13 -9.84 -1.04
N GLN A 345 -3.11 -8.98 -1.28
CA GLN A 345 -4.33 -9.32 -2.01
C GLN A 345 -4.36 -8.54 -3.32
N LEU A 346 -4.38 -9.28 -4.42
CA LEU A 346 -4.66 -8.74 -5.75
C LEU A 346 -6.12 -9.03 -6.08
N THR A 347 -6.83 -7.99 -6.51
CA THR A 347 -8.22 -8.08 -6.95
C THR A 347 -8.39 -7.34 -8.27
N SER A 348 -9.12 -7.92 -9.21
CA SER A 348 -9.47 -7.27 -10.47
C SER A 348 -10.94 -7.48 -10.81
N PRO A 349 -11.63 -6.44 -11.32
CA PRO A 349 -12.95 -6.60 -11.91
C PRO A 349 -12.93 -7.30 -13.28
N ARG A 350 -11.77 -7.55 -13.90
CA ARG A 350 -11.67 -8.15 -15.25
C ARG A 350 -12.26 -9.56 -15.27
N ARG A 351 -13.46 -9.70 -15.82
CA ARG A 351 -14.20 -10.97 -15.92
C ARG A 351 -13.92 -11.72 -17.22
N ALA A 352 -13.63 -10.98 -18.28
CA ALA A 352 -13.26 -11.49 -19.59
C ALA A 352 -12.41 -10.44 -20.32
N ALA A 353 -11.92 -10.77 -21.52
CA ALA A 353 -11.08 -9.88 -22.33
C ALA A 353 -11.68 -8.46 -22.48
N ASP A 354 -13.01 -8.35 -22.64
CA ASP A 354 -13.72 -7.10 -22.89
C ASP A 354 -14.78 -6.78 -21.81
N ARG A 355 -14.78 -7.47 -20.65
CA ARG A 355 -15.83 -7.31 -19.63
C ARG A 355 -15.28 -7.08 -18.23
N LEU A 356 -15.88 -6.12 -17.54
CA LEU A 356 -15.62 -5.80 -16.14
C LEU A 356 -16.83 -6.19 -15.27
N LYS A 357 -16.56 -6.67 -14.06
CA LYS A 357 -17.51 -6.74 -12.95
C LYS A 357 -17.64 -5.34 -12.36
N TYR A 358 -18.87 -4.83 -12.32
CA TYR A 358 -19.20 -3.58 -11.62
C TYR A 358 -19.83 -3.94 -10.29
N LEU A 359 -19.35 -3.35 -9.20
CA LEU A 359 -19.99 -3.50 -7.90
C LEU A 359 -21.31 -2.71 -7.92
N ALA A 360 -22.43 -3.42 -7.82
CA ALA A 360 -23.77 -2.85 -7.90
C ALA A 360 -24.48 -2.93 -6.54
N GLY A 361 -25.82 -2.98 -6.50
CA GLY A 361 -26.58 -2.91 -5.26
C GLY A 361 -26.21 -3.99 -4.21
N SER A 362 -25.93 -5.23 -4.64
CA SER A 362 -25.58 -6.29 -3.69
C SER A 362 -24.23 -6.03 -3.01
N GLU A 363 -23.19 -5.78 -3.81
CA GLU A 363 -21.84 -5.55 -3.28
C GLU A 363 -21.67 -4.15 -2.67
N ALA A 364 -22.11 -3.10 -3.35
CA ALA A 364 -21.87 -1.71 -2.96
C ALA A 364 -22.86 -1.17 -1.92
N ALA A 365 -24.13 -1.61 -1.93
CA ALA A 365 -25.13 -1.13 -0.97
C ALA A 365 -25.34 -2.09 0.21
N MET A 366 -25.32 -3.41 -0.03
CA MET A 366 -25.56 -4.41 1.03
C MET A 366 -24.25 -5.01 1.59
N GLY A 367 -23.12 -4.85 0.89
CA GLY A 367 -21.86 -5.51 1.25
C GLY A 367 -21.89 -7.05 1.06
N ALA A 368 -22.88 -7.57 0.34
CA ALA A 368 -23.06 -8.98 0.05
C ALA A 368 -22.42 -9.34 -1.29
N TRP A 369 -21.52 -10.33 -1.29
CA TRP A 369 -20.73 -10.67 -2.47
C TRP A 369 -21.33 -11.84 -3.24
N ILE A 370 -21.33 -11.72 -4.57
CA ILE A 370 -21.75 -12.77 -5.49
C ILE A 370 -20.55 -13.12 -6.38
N GLY A 371 -20.10 -14.37 -6.30
CA GLY A 371 -19.02 -14.89 -7.13
C GLY A 371 -19.54 -15.35 -8.50
N ASP A 372 -18.96 -14.82 -9.58
CA ASP A 372 -19.36 -15.13 -10.96
C ASP A 372 -18.50 -16.25 -11.60
N VAL A 373 -17.37 -16.58 -10.98
CA VAL A 373 -16.40 -17.57 -11.48
C VAL A 373 -15.95 -18.45 -10.31
N PRO A 374 -16.07 -19.79 -10.41
CA PRO A 374 -15.56 -20.69 -9.39
C PRO A 374 -14.06 -20.46 -9.12
N PRO A 375 -13.63 -20.34 -7.85
CA PRO A 375 -12.23 -20.10 -7.49
C PRO A 375 -11.25 -21.13 -8.08
N GLU A 376 -11.66 -22.39 -8.20
CA GLU A 376 -10.86 -23.48 -8.78
C GLU A 376 -10.60 -23.24 -10.27
N THR A 377 -11.62 -22.79 -11.00
CA THR A 377 -11.49 -22.40 -12.41
C THR A 377 -10.57 -21.19 -12.59
N GLN A 378 -10.70 -20.19 -11.71
CA GLN A 378 -9.78 -19.04 -11.71
C GLN A 378 -8.33 -19.51 -11.48
N ALA A 379 -8.12 -20.40 -10.51
CA ALA A 379 -6.79 -20.91 -10.18
C ALA A 379 -6.15 -21.70 -11.33
N ALA A 380 -6.92 -22.54 -12.03
CA ALA A 380 -6.44 -23.27 -13.19
C ALA A 380 -5.98 -22.34 -14.33
N ALA A 381 -6.77 -21.31 -14.63
CA ALA A 381 -6.43 -20.33 -15.67
C ALA A 381 -5.19 -19.51 -15.29
N LEU A 382 -5.15 -18.99 -14.06
CA LEU A 382 -4.02 -18.22 -13.55
C LEU A 382 -2.72 -19.03 -13.53
N ARG A 383 -2.76 -20.26 -13.04
CA ARG A 383 -1.58 -21.14 -13.01
C ARG A 383 -1.00 -21.34 -14.41
N THR A 384 -1.85 -21.66 -15.39
CA THR A 384 -1.45 -21.80 -16.79
C THR A 384 -0.78 -20.53 -17.32
N ALA A 385 -1.32 -19.35 -17.00
CA ALA A 385 -0.75 -18.07 -17.42
C ALA A 385 0.60 -17.77 -16.75
N ILE A 386 0.77 -18.16 -15.48
CA ILE A 386 1.99 -17.97 -14.66
C ILE A 386 3.12 -18.93 -15.06
N GLU A 387 2.81 -20.17 -15.47
CA GLU A 387 3.80 -21.17 -15.89
C GLU A 387 4.65 -20.69 -17.08
N GLY A 388 4.05 -19.90 -17.98
CA GLY A 388 4.73 -19.36 -19.16
C GLY A 388 5.62 -18.13 -18.89
N VAL A 389 5.68 -17.61 -17.66
CA VAL A 389 6.44 -16.39 -17.34
C VAL A 389 7.91 -16.73 -17.06
N VAL A 390 8.81 -16.03 -17.77
CA VAL A 390 10.25 -16.01 -17.54
C VAL A 390 10.63 -14.60 -17.06
N LEU A 391 11.49 -14.50 -16.04
CA LEU A 391 11.85 -13.22 -15.42
C LEU A 391 13.10 -12.60 -16.02
#